data_AF-A0ABC9QUT8-F1
#
_entry.id   AF-A0ABC9QUT8-F1
#
_cell.length_a   1.000
_cell.length_b   1.000
_cell.length_c   1.000
_cell.angle_alpha   90.00
_cell.angle_beta   90.00
_cell.angle_gamma   90.00
#
_symmetry.space_group_name_H-M   'P 1'
#
loop_
_entity.id
_entity.type
_entity.pdbx_description
1 polymer ?
#
loop_
_entity_poly.entity_id
_entity_poly.type
_entity_poly.pdbx_seq_one_letter_code
_entity_poly.pdbx_strand_id
1 'polypeptide(L)'
;MKKITIISRLNIIIASMLILNLFIFTSRMRSLPWFIEDGWGHLGLVPTSFVLLIIFLKSYQLHKNKEISNSQKFIPLVSAIFTLFFLLMPLNDFMTIFALIVNVSILCFISFLTNSN
;
A
#
# COMPACT_ATOMS: atom_id res chain seq x y z
N MET A 1 -21.77 0.46 16.01
CA MET A 1 -21.80 0.96 14.62
C MET A 1 -20.61 1.84 14.24
N LYS A 2 -20.22 2.89 15.00
CA LYS A 2 -19.08 3.77 14.62
C LYS A 2 -17.73 3.05 14.37
N LYS A 3 -17.42 1.97 15.10
CA LYS A 3 -16.15 1.21 14.95
C LYS A 3 -16.02 0.46 13.61
N ILE A 4 -17.07 -0.26 13.20
CA ILE A 4 -17.08 -1.00 11.92
C ILE A 4 -16.88 -0.03 10.76
N THR A 5 -17.49 1.16 10.85
CA THR A 5 -17.28 2.24 9.87
C THR A 5 -15.84 2.75 9.84
N ILE A 6 -15.15 2.82 10.99
CA ILE A 6 -13.73 3.24 11.05
C ILE A 6 -12.83 2.18 10.40
N ILE A 7 -13.03 0.90 10.73
CA ILE A 7 -12.24 -0.21 10.16
C ILE A 7 -12.45 -0.30 8.65
N SER A 8 -13.70 -0.23 8.19
CA SER A 8 -14.04 -0.20 6.76
C SER A 8 -13.38 1.00 6.04
N ARG A 9 -13.44 2.20 6.63
CA ARG A 9 -12.74 3.38 6.07
C ARG A 9 -11.23 3.18 6.00
N LEU A 10 -10.60 2.60 7.02
CA LEU A 10 -9.17 2.32 7.00
C LEU A 10 -8.81 1.33 5.89
N ASN A 11 -9.56 0.24 5.74
CA ASN A 11 -9.32 -0.74 4.67
C ASN A 11 -9.48 -0.13 3.27
N ILE A 12 -10.49 0.73 3.07
CA ILE A 12 -10.67 1.47 1.82
C ILE A 12 -9.47 2.37 1.55
N ILE A 13 -8.99 3.13 2.54
CA ILE A 13 -7.84 4.01 2.36
C ILE A 13 -6.59 3.20 2.03
N ILE A 14 -6.34 2.06 2.71
CA ILE A 14 -5.20 1.19 2.40
C ILE A 14 -5.31 0.67 0.96
N ALA A 15 -6.48 0.18 0.54
CA ALA A 15 -6.71 -0.28 -0.82
C ALA A 15 -6.48 0.84 -1.85
N SER A 16 -6.99 2.04 -1.61
CA SER A 16 -6.73 3.21 -2.46
C SER A 16 -5.24 3.54 -2.57
N MET A 17 -4.48 3.46 -1.48
CA MET A 17 -3.03 3.71 -1.50
C MET A 17 -2.27 2.62 -2.27
N LEU A 18 -2.69 1.35 -2.17
CA LEU A 18 -2.11 0.26 -2.96
C LEU A 18 -2.41 0.40 -4.45
N ILE A 19 -3.65 0.78 -4.81
CA ILE A 19 -4.03 1.08 -6.20
C ILE A 19 -3.22 2.27 -6.73
N LEU A 20 -3.01 3.29 -5.91
CA LEU A 20 -2.16 4.43 -6.29
C LEU A 20 -0.70 3.99 -6.48
N ASN A 21 -0.16 3.15 -5.60
CA ASN A 21 1.17 2.56 -5.78
C ASN A 21 1.27 1.73 -7.05
N LEU A 22 0.23 0.95 -7.41
CA LEU A 22 0.17 0.21 -8.68
C LEU A 22 0.26 1.17 -9.87
N PHE A 23 -0.51 2.26 -9.85
CA PHE A 23 -0.46 3.28 -10.89
C PHE A 23 0.95 3.89 -10.99
N ILE A 24 1.56 4.26 -9.85
CA ILE A 24 2.91 4.82 -9.81
C ILE A 24 3.97 3.83 -10.31
N PHE A 25 3.85 2.53 -10.02
CA PHE A 25 4.80 1.55 -10.54
C PHE A 25 4.64 1.34 -12.05
N THR A 26 3.40 1.31 -12.57
CA THR A 26 3.17 1.17 -14.02
C THR A 26 3.57 2.42 -14.81
N SER A 27 3.41 3.62 -14.26
CA SER A 27 3.84 4.86 -14.92
C SER A 27 5.36 4.97 -15.09
N ARG A 28 6.14 4.04 -14.55
CA ARG A 28 7.60 4.04 -14.66
C ARG A 28 8.11 3.09 -15.73
N MET A 29 7.22 2.29 -16.33
CA MET A 29 7.57 1.47 -17.47
C MET A 29 7.52 2.31 -18.75
N ARG A 30 8.66 2.41 -19.44
CA ARG A 30 8.77 3.15 -20.73
C ARG A 30 7.83 2.62 -21.82
N SER A 31 7.38 1.37 -21.69
CA SER A 31 6.48 0.73 -22.65
C SER A 31 5.04 1.24 -22.58
N LEU A 32 4.64 1.95 -21.52
CA LEU A 32 3.26 2.37 -21.31
C LEU A 32 3.06 3.84 -21.70
N PRO A 33 1.90 4.21 -22.28
CA PRO A 33 1.67 5.57 -22.79
C PRO A 33 1.54 6.62 -21.67
N TRP A 34 1.39 6.20 -20.42
CA TRP A 34 1.40 7.05 -19.23
C TRP A 34 2.77 7.05 -18.54
N PHE A 35 3.86 6.84 -19.30
CA PHE A 35 5.21 6.92 -18.77
C PHE A 35 5.53 8.32 -18.22
N ILE A 36 6.02 8.34 -17.00
CA ILE A 36 6.47 9.51 -16.27
C ILE A 36 7.93 9.26 -15.90
N GLU A 37 8.79 10.23 -16.15
CA GLU A 37 10.23 10.13 -15.85
C GLU A 37 10.47 9.82 -14.36
N ASP A 38 11.50 9.02 -14.10
CA ASP A 38 11.69 8.31 -12.82
C ASP A 38 11.62 9.19 -11.57
N GLY A 39 12.05 10.46 -11.67
CA GLY A 39 11.98 11.41 -10.55
C GLY A 39 10.57 11.69 -10.06
N TRP A 40 9.61 11.87 -10.97
CA TRP A 40 8.21 12.11 -10.61
C TRP A 40 7.53 10.83 -10.10
N GLY A 41 7.93 9.66 -10.61
CA GLY A 41 7.51 8.36 -10.08
C GLY A 41 7.96 8.15 -8.62
N HIS A 42 9.20 8.52 -8.28
CA HIS A 42 9.70 8.45 -6.89
C HIS A 42 8.93 9.40 -5.96
N LEU A 43 8.64 10.62 -6.42
CA LEU A 43 7.89 11.60 -5.63
C LEU A 43 6.49 11.11 -5.25
N GLY A 44 5.85 10.28 -6.10
CA GLY A 44 4.56 9.66 -5.79
C GLY A 44 4.62 8.61 -4.67
N LEU A 45 5.74 7.91 -4.51
CA LEU A 45 5.92 6.86 -3.50
C LEU A 45 6.15 7.40 -2.08
N VAL A 46 6.64 8.63 -1.96
CA VAL A 46 6.87 9.31 -0.67
C VAL A 46 5.55 9.54 0.09
N PRO A 47 4.53 10.22 -0.47
CA PRO A 47 3.27 10.46 0.24
C PRO A 47 2.51 9.16 0.50
N THR A 48 2.55 8.17 -0.39
CA THR A 48 1.87 6.88 -0.15
C THR A 48 2.49 6.12 1.02
N SER A 49 3.82 6.07 1.10
CA SER A 49 4.55 5.48 2.23
C SER A 49 4.20 6.18 3.54
N PHE A 50 4.16 7.52 3.54
CA PHE A 50 3.84 8.30 4.73
C PHE A 50 2.40 8.06 5.21
N VAL A 51 1.44 8.02 4.29
CA VAL A 51 0.03 7.72 4.62
C VAL A 51 -0.11 6.30 5.18
N LEU A 52 0.57 5.31 4.60
CA LEU A 52 0.54 3.93 5.10
C LEU A 52 1.13 3.82 6.52
N LEU A 53 2.18 4.58 6.85
CA LEU A 53 2.72 4.67 8.21
C LEU A 53 1.73 5.30 9.20
N ILE A 54 1.03 6.37 8.82
CA ILE A 54 -0.01 6.97 9.67
C ILE A 54 -1.13 5.95 9.93
N ILE A 55 -1.53 5.21 8.89
CA ILE A 55 -2.55 4.16 9.03
C ILE A 55 -2.05 3.04 9.95
N PHE A 56 -0.78 2.65 9.87
CA PHE A 56 -0.20 1.68 10.81
C PHE A 56 -0.35 2.14 12.26
N LEU A 57 -0.06 3.41 12.57
CA LEU A 57 -0.22 3.94 13.93
C LEU A 57 -1.69 3.88 14.40
N LYS A 58 -2.65 4.19 13.52
CA LYS A 58 -4.08 4.03 13.83
C LYS A 58 -4.47 2.56 14.02
N SER A 59 -4.06 1.67 13.12
CA SER A 59 -4.30 0.24 13.24
C SER A 59 -3.66 -0.34 14.52
N TYR A 60 -2.49 0.14 14.92
CA TYR A 60 -1.85 -0.24 16.19
C TYR A 60 -2.74 0.10 17.39
N GLN A 61 -3.36 1.29 17.41
CA GLN A 61 -4.31 1.69 18.45
C GLN A 61 -5.56 0.82 18.46
N LEU A 62 -6.12 0.49 17.29
CA LEU A 62 -7.28 -0.44 17.19
C LEU A 62 -6.93 -1.86 17.67
N HIS A 63 -5.72 -2.34 17.38
CA HIS A 63 -5.26 -3.64 17.86
C HIS A 63 -5.10 -3.65 19.39
N LYS A 64 -4.59 -2.56 19.98
CA LYS A 64 -4.51 -2.42 21.44
C LYS A 64 -5.89 -2.53 22.11
N ASN A 65 -6.94 -2.12 21.40
CA ASN A 65 -8.33 -2.25 21.82
C ASN A 65 -8.97 -3.62 21.50
N LYS A 66 -8.20 -4.59 20.97
CA LYS A 66 -8.64 -5.93 20.51
C LYS A 66 -9.69 -5.91 19.39
N GLU A 67 -9.69 -4.87 18.55
CA GLU A 67 -10.71 -4.69 17.50
C GLU A 67 -10.30 -5.23 16.13
N ILE A 68 -9.00 -5.45 15.92
CA ILE A 68 -8.44 -5.95 14.67
C ILE A 68 -7.46 -7.08 14.95
N SER A 69 -7.31 -7.99 14.00
CA SER A 69 -6.34 -9.08 14.09
C SER A 69 -4.90 -8.57 13.94
N ASN A 70 -3.94 -9.37 14.42
CA ASN A 70 -2.52 -9.04 14.29
C ASN A 70 -2.12 -8.85 12.81
N SER A 71 -2.70 -9.64 11.89
CA SER A 71 -2.48 -9.51 10.45
C SER A 71 -2.93 -8.15 9.90
N GLN A 72 -4.13 -7.68 10.27
CA GLN A 72 -4.64 -6.39 9.82
C GLN A 72 -3.82 -5.19 10.32
N LYS A 73 -3.19 -5.34 11.49
CA LYS A 73 -2.26 -4.34 12.03
C LYS A 73 -0.98 -4.23 11.19
N PHE A 74 -0.41 -5.34 10.73
CA PHE A 74 0.89 -5.33 10.06
C PHE A 74 0.82 -5.00 8.56
N ILE A 75 -0.32 -5.18 7.91
CA ILE A 75 -0.46 -4.90 6.47
C ILE A 75 0.01 -3.48 6.07
N PRO A 76 -0.43 -2.39 6.74
CA PRO A 76 0.01 -1.05 6.36
C PRO A 76 1.52 -0.86 6.57
N LEU A 77 2.09 -1.51 7.59
CA LEU A 77 3.54 -1.45 7.87
C LEU A 77 4.35 -2.16 6.78
N VAL A 78 3.96 -3.39 6.43
CA VAL A 78 4.63 -4.18 5.38
C VAL A 78 4.57 -3.42 4.06
N SER A 79 3.40 -2.87 3.71
CA SER A 79 3.24 -2.07 2.51
C SER A 79 4.11 -0.80 2.52
N ALA A 80 4.18 -0.08 3.65
CA ALA A 80 5.04 1.09 3.78
C ALA A 80 6.53 0.77 3.63
N ILE A 81 7.01 -0.28 4.31
CA ILE A 81 8.40 -0.74 4.23
C ILE A 81 8.73 -1.12 2.79
N PHE A 82 7.84 -1.87 2.14
CA PHE A 82 8.02 -2.28 0.75
C PHE A 82 8.08 -1.07 -0.19
N THR A 83 7.17 -0.11 -0.03
CA THR A 83 7.15 1.12 -0.84
C THR A 83 8.42 1.95 -0.65
N LEU A 84 8.90 2.08 0.60
CA LEU A 84 10.17 2.75 0.91
C LEU A 84 11.39 2.02 0.35
N PHE A 85 11.36 0.69 0.32
CA PHE A 85 12.44 -0.10 -0.28
C PHE A 85 12.59 0.20 -1.78
N PHE A 86 11.48 0.26 -2.52
CA PHE A 86 11.47 0.64 -3.94
C PHE A 86 11.73 2.12 -4.19
N LEU A 87 11.58 2.98 -3.18
CA LEU A 87 11.98 4.37 -3.27
C LEU A 87 13.51 4.51 -3.31
N LEU A 88 14.22 3.72 -2.50
CA LEU A 88 15.67 3.83 -2.30
C LEU A 88 16.51 3.01 -3.29
N MET A 89 15.92 2.01 -3.93
CA MET A 89 16.62 1.11 -4.84
C MET A 89 16.57 1.62 -6.28
N PRO A 90 17.66 1.49 -7.08
CA PRO A 90 17.60 1.74 -8.51
C PRO A 90 16.64 0.75 -9.17
N LEU A 91 15.69 1.27 -9.94
CA LEU A 91 14.63 0.48 -10.55
C LEU A 91 15.08 -0.04 -11.92
N ASN A 92 15.11 -1.36 -12.04
CA ASN A 92 15.11 -2.06 -13.32
C ASN A 92 13.69 -2.54 -13.65
N ASP A 93 13.38 -2.77 -14.93
CA ASP A 93 12.07 -3.25 -15.37
C ASP A 93 11.62 -4.53 -14.61
N PHE A 94 12.56 -5.43 -14.32
CA PHE A 94 12.31 -6.62 -13.49
C PHE A 94 11.86 -6.28 -12.07
N MET A 95 12.50 -5.30 -11.43
CA MET A 95 12.14 -4.85 -10.08
C MET A 95 10.76 -4.20 -10.06
N THR A 96 10.41 -3.46 -11.11
CA THR A 96 9.07 -2.86 -11.26
C THR A 96 8.00 -3.94 -11.40
N ILE A 97 8.24 -4.99 -12.21
CA ILE A 97 7.31 -6.14 -12.33
C ILE A 97 7.14 -6.85 -10.99
N PHE A 98 8.25 -7.10 -10.29
CA PHE A 98 8.22 -7.74 -8.97
C PHE A 98 7.44 -6.88 -7.95
N ALA A 99 7.64 -5.56 -7.96
CA ALA A 99 6.89 -4.63 -7.11
C ALA A 99 5.38 -4.72 -7.38
N LEU A 100 4.98 -4.76 -8.65
CA LEU A 100 3.58 -4.89 -9.06
C LEU A 100 2.97 -6.20 -8.53
N ILE A 101 3.67 -7.33 -8.69
CA ILE A 101 3.19 -8.65 -8.22
C ILE A 101 2.93 -8.62 -6.71
N VAL A 102 3.88 -8.10 -5.94
CA VAL A 102 3.72 -8.04 -4.48
C VAL A 102 2.58 -7.10 -4.10
N ASN A 103 2.44 -5.96 -4.78
CA ASN A 103 1.40 -4.98 -4.50
C ASN A 103 -0.01 -5.54 -4.77
N VAL A 104 -0.21 -6.22 -5.91
CA VAL A 104 -1.46 -6.94 -6.22
C VAL A 104 -1.72 -8.04 -5.20
N SER A 105 -0.68 -8.79 -4.79
CA SER A 105 -0.82 -9.86 -3.79
C SER A 105 -1.32 -9.32 -2.44
N ILE A 106 -0.77 -8.18 -1.98
CA ILE A 106 -1.22 -7.51 -0.75
C ILE A 106 -2.65 -7.00 -0.90
N LEU A 107 -3.00 -6.41 -2.05
CA LEU A 107 -4.35 -5.92 -2.33
C LEU A 107 -5.38 -7.05 -2.25
N CYS A 108 -5.10 -8.19 -2.89
CA CYS A 108 -5.94 -9.37 -2.86
C CYS A 108 -6.12 -9.90 -1.42
N PHE A 109 -5.04 -9.93 -0.64
CA PHE A 109 -5.09 -10.35 0.76
C PHE A 109 -5.96 -9.43 1.63
N ILE A 110 -5.89 -8.10 1.43
CA ILE A 110 -6.76 -7.15 2.13
C ILE A 110 -8.22 -7.33 1.75
N SER A 111 -8.51 -7.52 0.46
CA SER A 111 -9.87 -7.76 -0.02
C SER A 111 -10.46 -9.03 0.59
N PHE A 112 -9.67 -10.11 0.66
CA PHE A 112 -10.06 -11.34 1.34
C PHE A 112 -10.35 -11.11 2.82
N LEU A 113 -9.45 -10.44 3.55
CA LEU A 113 -9.64 -10.12 4.97
C LEU A 113 -10.84 -9.20 5.23
N THR A 114 -11.17 -8.32 4.29
CA THR A 114 -12.32 -7.42 4.41
C THR A 114 -13.64 -8.16 4.19
N ASN A 115 -13.66 -9.16 3.30
CA ASN A 115 -14.84 -10.00 3.09
C ASN A 115 -15.04 -11.08 4.17
N SER A 116 -13.99 -11.42 4.92
CA SER A 116 -14.03 -12.43 6.00
C SER A 116 -14.50 -11.88 7.36
N ASN A 117 -14.63 -10.56 7.50
CA ASN A 117 -15.03 -9.85 8.74
C ASN A 117 -16.44 -9.29 8.62
#